data_AF-A0A3M7Q2C0-F1
#
_entry.id   AF-A0A3M7Q2C0-F1
#
_cell.length_a   1.000
_cell.length_b   1.000
_cell.length_c   1.000
_cell.angle_alpha   90.00
_cell.angle_beta   90.00
_cell.angle_gamma   90.00
#
_symmetry.space_group_name_H-M   'P 1'
#
loop_
_entity.id
_entity.type
_entity.pdbx_description
1 polymer ?
#
loop_
_entity_poly.entity_id
_entity_poly.type
_entity_poly.pdbx_seq_one_letter_code
_entity_poly.pdbx_strand_id
1 'polypeptide(L)'
;MENEDIRYKKESDNLNLKIYGNRIILSNKKWGLNQNTLGNLYKSLVGLILDYSFPCLNSFSENNIKKLQAIQNTAVRSILKLKYDTPSNIMHHEAFNKLKLLTVSNRLFELSERYVGTGLSHSIPLVERLVKEYKEGFESRYIEYPTQLCNCYLIISSSFF
;
A
#
# COMPACT_ATOMS: atom_id res chain seq x y z
N MET A 1 -13.20 17.19 -15.61
CA MET A 1 -11.80 16.76 -15.47
C MET A 1 -11.09 17.46 -14.30
N GLU A 2 -11.03 18.80 -14.22
CA GLU A 2 -10.36 19.50 -13.08
C GLU A 2 -10.89 19.13 -11.68
N ASN A 3 -12.19 18.88 -11.52
CA ASN A 3 -12.79 18.63 -10.21
C ASN A 3 -12.46 17.24 -9.60
N GLU A 4 -12.12 16.24 -10.42
CA GLU A 4 -11.76 14.90 -9.90
C GLU A 4 -10.31 14.88 -9.42
N ASP A 5 -9.37 15.45 -10.19
CA ASP A 5 -7.95 15.56 -9.78
C ASP A 5 -7.77 16.35 -8.48
N ILE A 6 -8.52 17.45 -8.31
CA ILE A 6 -8.52 18.25 -7.07
C ILE A 6 -9.07 17.42 -5.89
N ARG A 7 -10.09 16.60 -6.13
CA ARG A 7 -10.66 15.71 -5.11
C ARG A 7 -9.68 14.61 -4.70
N TYR A 8 -9.04 13.95 -5.66
CA TYR A 8 -8.04 12.92 -5.40
C TYR A 8 -6.82 13.48 -4.65
N LYS A 9 -6.36 14.68 -5.01
CA LYS A 9 -5.27 15.36 -4.30
C LYS A 9 -5.65 15.66 -2.85
N LYS A 10 -6.87 16.16 -2.61
CA LYS A 10 -7.39 16.42 -1.26
C LYS A 10 -7.53 15.14 -0.43
N GLU A 11 -7.98 14.04 -1.02
CA GLU A 11 -8.08 12.72 -0.38
C GLU A 11 -6.68 12.19 0.01
N SER A 12 -5.70 12.33 -0.90
CA SER A 12 -4.29 11.98 -0.67
C SER A 12 -3.68 12.77 0.49
N ASP A 13 -3.89 14.09 0.52
CA ASP A 13 -3.37 14.96 1.57
C ASP A 13 -4.01 14.64 2.94
N ASN A 14 -5.28 14.28 2.97
CA ASN A 14 -5.96 13.84 4.19
C ASN A 14 -5.42 12.49 4.71
N LEU A 15 -5.20 11.53 3.81
CA LEU A 15 -4.53 10.27 4.14
C LEU A 15 -3.12 10.50 4.69
N ASN A 16 -2.35 11.39 4.07
CA ASN A 16 -1.02 11.77 4.56
C ASN A 16 -1.09 12.35 5.98
N LEU A 17 -2.05 13.22 6.27
CA LEU A 17 -2.26 13.80 7.60
C LEU A 17 -2.60 12.74 8.65
N LYS A 18 -3.48 11.80 8.32
CA LYS A 18 -3.91 10.70 9.20
C LYS A 18 -2.77 9.72 9.49
N ILE A 19 -1.95 9.44 8.49
CA ILE A 19 -0.75 8.60 8.62
C ILE A 19 0.33 9.32 9.45
N TYR A 20 0.49 10.63 9.29
CA TYR A 20 1.38 11.44 10.12
C TYR A 20 0.93 11.48 11.60
N GLY A 21 -0.37 11.58 11.85
CA GLY A 21 -0.94 11.49 13.20
C GLY A 21 -0.64 10.13 13.85
N ASN A 22 -0.79 9.04 13.10
CA ASN A 22 -0.49 7.69 13.58
C ASN A 22 1.01 7.48 13.85
N ARG A 23 1.90 8.12 13.07
CA ARG A 23 3.35 8.12 13.30
C ARG A 23 3.71 8.71 14.67
N ILE A 24 3.04 9.78 15.10
CA ILE A 24 3.26 10.42 16.40
C ILE A 24 2.81 9.48 17.54
N ILE A 25 1.68 8.78 17.36
CA ILE A 25 1.14 7.86 18.36
C ILE A 25 2.06 6.64 18.54
N LEU A 26 2.54 6.04 17.45
CA LEU A 26 3.36 4.83 17.48
C LEU A 26 4.83 5.05 17.86
N SER A 27 5.34 6.28 17.76
CA SER A 27 6.73 6.63 18.12
C SER A 27 6.90 7.02 19.59
N ASN A 28 5.81 7.12 20.36
CA ASN A 28 5.88 7.59 21.73
C ASN A 28 6.43 6.51 22.66
N LYS A 29 7.70 6.68 23.06
CA LYS A 29 8.46 5.74 23.93
C LYS A 29 7.86 5.54 25.33
N LYS A 30 6.87 6.34 25.74
CA LYS A 30 6.31 6.33 27.11
C LYS A 30 5.25 5.26 27.38
N TRP A 31 4.79 4.51 26.37
CA TRP A 31 3.60 3.67 26.52
C TRP A 31 3.84 2.35 27.27
N GLY A 32 5.09 1.91 27.46
CA GLY A 32 5.41 0.66 28.18
C GLY A 32 4.88 -0.61 27.51
N LEU A 33 4.34 -0.51 26.29
CA LEU A 33 3.73 -1.62 25.56
C LEU A 33 4.80 -2.58 24.99
N ASN A 34 4.45 -3.86 24.93
CA ASN A 34 5.33 -4.88 24.35
C ASN A 34 5.39 -4.77 22.81
N GLN A 35 6.45 -5.33 22.20
CA GLN A 35 6.69 -5.22 20.75
C GLN A 35 5.57 -5.82 19.90
N ASN A 36 4.96 -6.92 20.35
CA ASN A 36 3.88 -7.60 19.64
C ASN A 36 2.58 -6.76 19.65
N THR A 37 2.27 -6.12 20.77
CA THR A 37 1.13 -5.22 20.93
C THR A 37 1.29 -3.98 20.06
N LEU A 38 2.49 -3.36 20.04
CA LEU A 38 2.76 -2.27 19.10
C LEU A 38 2.67 -2.72 17.64
N GLY A 39 3.21 -3.90 17.31
CA GLY A 39 3.11 -4.47 15.97
C GLY A 39 1.66 -4.70 15.54
N ASN A 40 0.82 -5.20 16.44
CA ASN A 40 -0.61 -5.39 16.19
C ASN A 40 -1.35 -4.06 16.05
N LEU A 41 -1.07 -3.07 16.91
CA LEU A 41 -1.63 -1.72 16.78
C LEU A 41 -1.25 -1.08 15.44
N TYR A 42 0.01 -1.24 15.01
CA TYR A 42 0.44 -0.79 13.69
C TYR A 42 -0.37 -1.46 12.57
N LYS A 43 -0.56 -2.78 12.63
CA LYS A 43 -1.38 -3.51 11.65
C LYS A 43 -2.82 -3.03 11.65
N SER A 44 -3.42 -2.83 12.82
CA SER A 44 -4.80 -2.37 12.94
C SER A 44 -4.98 -0.95 12.45
N LEU A 45 -4.05 -0.03 12.68
CA LEU A 45 -4.20 1.35 12.19
C LEU A 45 -3.74 1.50 10.73
N VAL A 46 -2.47 1.23 10.47
CA VAL A 46 -1.87 1.47 9.14
C VAL A 46 -2.34 0.43 8.15
N GLY A 47 -2.50 -0.82 8.59
CA GLY A 47 -3.01 -1.87 7.71
C GLY A 47 -4.42 -1.60 7.23
N LEU A 48 -5.35 -1.20 8.10
CA LEU A 48 -6.72 -0.84 7.68
C LEU A 48 -6.74 0.35 6.71
N ILE A 49 -5.88 1.35 6.94
CA ILE A 49 -5.75 2.48 6.03
C ILE A 49 -5.27 2.02 4.65
N LEU A 50 -4.25 1.16 4.59
CA LEU A 50 -3.73 0.62 3.34
C LEU A 50 -4.74 -0.29 2.64
N ASP A 51 -5.42 -1.17 3.38
CA ASP A 51 -6.38 -2.13 2.83
C ASP A 51 -7.60 -1.42 2.21
N TYR A 52 -8.10 -0.37 2.86
CA TYR A 52 -9.25 0.40 2.35
C TYR A 52 -8.85 1.37 1.23
N SER A 53 -7.68 1.98 1.34
CA SER A 53 -7.23 3.01 0.39
C SER A 53 -6.49 2.42 -0.80
N PHE A 54 -6.17 1.12 -0.79
CA PHE A 54 -5.40 0.41 -1.81
C PHE A 54 -5.80 0.76 -3.26
N PRO A 55 -7.09 0.80 -3.63
CA PRO A 55 -7.49 1.18 -4.98
C PRO A 55 -6.95 2.56 -5.37
N CYS A 56 -7.02 3.53 -4.46
CA CYS A 56 -6.50 4.89 -4.67
C CYS A 56 -4.98 5.00 -4.51
N LEU A 57 -4.35 4.10 -3.75
CA LEU A 57 -2.92 4.12 -3.44
C LEU A 57 -2.05 3.71 -4.63
N ASN A 58 -2.56 2.88 -5.55
CA ASN A 58 -1.85 2.56 -6.80
C ASN A 58 -1.79 3.75 -7.77
N SER A 59 -2.63 4.78 -7.57
CA SER A 59 -2.57 6.04 -8.31
C SER A 59 -1.65 7.08 -7.65
N PHE A 60 -1.01 6.76 -6.52
CA PHE A 60 -0.02 7.65 -5.94
C PHE A 60 1.24 7.68 -6.78
N SER A 61 1.78 8.89 -6.96
CA SER A 61 3.11 9.06 -7.52
C SER A 61 4.14 8.26 -6.71
N GLU A 62 5.20 7.81 -7.38
CA GLU A 62 6.30 7.07 -6.77
C GLU A 62 6.85 7.78 -5.51
N ASN A 63 6.78 9.11 -5.48
CA ASN A 63 7.16 9.95 -4.35
C ASN A 63 6.28 9.75 -3.11
N ASN A 64 4.97 9.58 -3.26
CA ASN A 64 4.07 9.35 -2.14
C ASN A 64 4.25 7.94 -1.55
N ILE A 65 4.46 6.93 -2.41
CA ILE A 65 4.79 5.57 -1.96
C ILE A 65 6.11 5.58 -1.16
N LYS A 66 7.15 6.27 -1.64
CA LYS A 66 8.41 6.45 -0.91
C LYS A 66 8.23 7.13 0.46
N LYS A 67 7.36 8.14 0.54
CA LYS A 67 7.01 8.79 1.83
C LYS A 67 6.31 7.83 2.79
N LEU A 68 5.34 7.05 2.33
CA LEU A 68 4.66 6.04 3.13
C LEU A 68 5.64 4.96 3.62
N GLN A 69 6.53 4.50 2.74
CA GLN A 69 7.58 3.55 3.07
C GLN A 69 8.52 4.11 4.15
N ALA A 70 8.91 5.39 4.04
CA ALA A 70 9.73 6.04 5.07
C ALA A 70 9.03 6.10 6.43
N ILE A 71 7.73 6.43 6.46
CA ILE A 71 6.93 6.44 7.71
C ILE A 71 6.86 5.05 8.33
N GLN A 72 6.59 4.03 7.52
CA GLN A 72 6.61 2.63 7.98
C GLN A 72 7.98 2.28 8.57
N ASN A 73 9.07 2.64 7.88
CA ASN A 73 10.43 2.31 8.33
C ASN A 73 10.75 2.94 9.67
N THR A 74 10.37 4.21 9.88
CA THR A 74 10.54 4.88 11.17
C THR A 74 9.73 4.19 12.29
N ALA A 75 8.48 3.82 12.01
CA ALA A 75 7.65 3.10 12.97
C ALA A 75 8.25 1.73 13.33
N VAL A 76 8.64 0.94 12.33
CA VAL A 76 9.26 -0.38 12.51
C VAL A 76 10.55 -0.28 13.35
N ARG A 77 11.43 0.69 13.06
CA ARG A 77 12.64 0.92 13.87
C ARG A 77 12.31 1.22 15.32
N SER A 78 11.27 2.02 15.55
CA SER A 78 10.83 2.38 16.91
C SER A 78 10.29 1.17 17.66
N ILE A 79 9.46 0.35 17.02
CA ILE A 79 8.85 -0.87 17.60
C ILE A 79 9.93 -1.91 17.92
N LEU A 80 10.81 -2.17 16.97
CA LEU A 80 11.88 -3.16 17.10
C LEU A 80 13.09 -2.65 17.90
N LYS A 81 13.11 -1.36 18.28
CA LYS A 81 14.23 -0.69 18.96
C LYS A 81 15.55 -0.79 18.19
N LEU A 82 15.49 -0.69 16.86
CA LEU A 82 16.65 -0.75 15.98
C LEU A 82 17.41 0.58 15.97
N LYS A 83 18.72 0.49 15.67
CA LYS A 83 19.54 1.68 15.45
C LYS A 83 19.08 2.40 14.18
N TYR A 84 19.30 3.72 14.14
CA TYR A 84 18.95 4.52 12.97
C TYR A 84 19.76 4.09 11.72
N ASP A 85 21.01 3.69 11.91
CA ASP A 85 21.93 3.30 10.83
C ASP A 85 21.67 1.90 10.26
N THR A 86 20.73 1.14 10.83
CA THR A 86 20.40 -0.20 10.33
C THR A 86 19.92 -0.11 8.88
N PRO A 87 20.50 -0.85 7.92
CA PRO A 87 20.02 -0.88 6.54
C PRO A 87 18.54 -1.31 6.42
N SER A 88 17.80 -0.73 5.46
CA SER A 88 16.36 -0.97 5.29
C SER A 88 16.04 -2.44 4.99
N ASN A 89 16.84 -3.11 4.16
CA ASN A 89 16.68 -4.53 3.84
C ASN A 89 16.72 -5.42 5.09
N ILE A 90 17.66 -5.17 6.01
CA ILE A 90 17.78 -5.91 7.27
C ILE A 90 16.57 -5.63 8.16
N MET A 91 16.21 -4.35 8.30
CA MET A 91 15.03 -3.93 9.07
C MET A 91 13.74 -4.58 8.53
N HIS A 92 13.57 -4.67 7.21
CA HIS A 92 12.40 -5.31 6.59
C HIS A 92 12.36 -6.81 6.86
N HIS A 93 13.49 -7.51 6.73
CA HIS A 93 13.57 -8.93 7.04
C HIS A 93 13.23 -9.20 8.52
N GLU A 94 13.73 -8.38 9.43
CA GLU A 94 13.43 -8.52 10.86
C GLU A 94 11.96 -8.20 11.19
N ALA A 95 11.39 -7.17 10.57
CA ALA A 95 9.98 -6.81 10.70
C ALA A 95 9.06 -7.93 10.20
N PHE A 96 9.42 -8.58 9.09
CA PHE A 96 8.68 -9.73 8.61
C PHE A 96 8.77 -10.91 9.58
N ASN A 97 9.99 -11.23 10.06
CA ASN A 97 10.18 -12.39 10.92
C ASN A 97 9.51 -12.25 12.29
N LYS A 98 9.67 -11.10 12.95
CA LYS A 98 9.16 -10.86 14.30
C LYS A 98 7.71 -10.37 14.32
N LEU A 99 7.35 -9.50 13.39
CA LEU A 99 6.05 -8.82 13.40
C LEU A 99 5.12 -9.28 12.27
N LYS A 100 5.58 -10.10 11.31
CA LYS A 100 4.82 -10.45 10.09
C LYS A 100 4.33 -9.19 9.36
N LEU A 101 5.23 -8.20 9.22
CA LEU A 101 4.98 -6.94 8.52
C LEU A 101 5.72 -6.90 7.19
N LEU A 102 4.97 -6.71 6.11
CA LEU A 102 5.48 -6.50 4.76
C LEU A 102 5.78 -5.02 4.51
N THR A 103 6.59 -4.73 3.49
CA THR A 103 6.78 -3.36 2.98
C THR A 103 5.45 -2.81 2.41
N VAL A 104 5.33 -1.49 2.28
CA VAL A 104 4.13 -0.86 1.70
C VAL A 104 3.92 -1.38 0.29
N SER A 105 4.97 -1.41 -0.53
CA SER A 105 4.89 -1.90 -1.90
C SER A 105 4.47 -3.37 -1.99
N ASN A 106 5.05 -4.26 -1.19
CA ASN A 106 4.71 -5.68 -1.23
C ASN A 106 3.26 -5.92 -0.77
N ARG A 107 2.81 -5.20 0.26
CA ARG A 107 1.42 -5.30 0.72
C ARG A 107 0.43 -4.80 -0.34
N LEU A 108 0.73 -3.67 -0.99
CA LEU A 108 -0.11 -3.14 -2.07
C LEU A 108 -0.18 -4.12 -3.24
N PHE A 109 0.94 -4.75 -3.60
CA PHE A 109 0.99 -5.79 -4.62
C PHE A 109 0.15 -7.02 -4.25
N GLU A 110 0.29 -7.55 -3.03
CA GLU A 110 -0.51 -8.70 -2.59
C GLU A 110 -2.02 -8.39 -2.48
N LEU A 111 -2.38 -7.16 -2.14
CA LEU A 111 -3.78 -6.72 -2.12
C LEU A 111 -4.33 -6.61 -3.54
N SER A 112 -3.54 -6.05 -4.46
CA SER A 112 -3.93 -5.88 -5.85
C SER A 112 -4.12 -7.22 -6.54
N GLU A 113 -3.19 -8.14 -6.31
CA GLU A 113 -3.27 -9.51 -6.79
C GLU A 113 -4.50 -10.23 -6.28
N ARG A 114 -4.74 -10.21 -4.96
CA ARG A 114 -5.92 -10.86 -4.38
C ARG A 114 -7.23 -10.26 -4.86
N TYR A 115 -7.32 -8.93 -4.96
CA TYR A 115 -8.54 -8.27 -5.41
C TYR A 115 -8.88 -8.65 -6.86
N VAL A 116 -7.89 -8.57 -7.76
CA VAL A 116 -8.08 -8.91 -9.18
C VAL A 116 -8.32 -10.41 -9.34
N GLY A 117 -7.48 -11.26 -8.75
CA GLY A 117 -7.59 -12.71 -8.86
C GLY A 117 -8.91 -13.25 -8.32
N THR A 118 -9.33 -12.80 -7.12
CA THR A 118 -10.62 -13.17 -6.54
C THR A 118 -11.79 -12.60 -7.34
N GLY A 119 -11.64 -11.39 -7.87
CA GLY A 119 -12.68 -10.77 -8.69
C GLY A 119 -12.91 -11.51 -10.00
N LEU A 120 -11.83 -11.97 -10.64
CA LEU A 120 -11.90 -12.79 -11.85
C LEU A 120 -12.42 -14.20 -11.55
N SER A 121 -11.97 -14.84 -10.46
CA SER A 121 -12.41 -16.20 -10.11
C SER A 121 -13.90 -16.31 -9.83
N HIS A 122 -14.52 -15.22 -9.37
CA HIS A 122 -15.96 -15.15 -9.10
C HIS A 122 -16.74 -14.41 -10.20
N SER A 123 -16.10 -14.09 -11.34
CA SER A 123 -16.70 -13.33 -12.44
C SER A 123 -17.42 -12.06 -11.98
N ILE A 124 -16.77 -11.29 -11.10
CA ILE A 124 -17.31 -10.01 -10.64
C ILE A 124 -17.33 -9.06 -11.84
N PRO A 125 -18.52 -8.60 -12.30
CA PRO A 125 -18.64 -7.89 -13.58
C PRO A 125 -17.81 -6.60 -13.65
N LEU A 126 -17.67 -5.91 -12.52
CA LEU A 126 -16.86 -4.69 -12.43
C LEU A 126 -15.37 -4.98 -12.63
N VAL A 127 -14.84 -6.07 -12.06
CA VAL A 127 -13.43 -6.44 -12.18
C VAL A 127 -13.13 -6.91 -13.59
N GLU A 128 -14.00 -7.76 -14.17
CA GLU A 128 -13.87 -8.20 -15.57
C GLU A 128 -13.85 -7.02 -16.54
N ARG A 129 -14.76 -6.06 -16.36
CA ARG A 129 -14.81 -4.83 -17.16
C ARG A 129 -13.54 -3.99 -17.04
N LEU A 130 -13.07 -3.75 -15.81
CA LEU A 130 -11.84 -2.97 -15.56
C LEU A 130 -10.60 -3.62 -16.20
N VAL A 131 -10.48 -4.95 -16.11
CA VAL A 131 -9.37 -5.69 -16.71
C VAL A 131 -9.43 -5.65 -18.24
N LYS A 132 -10.63 -5.75 -18.82
CA LYS A 132 -10.85 -5.62 -20.26
C LYS A 132 -10.46 -4.22 -20.78
N GLU A 133 -10.98 -3.17 -20.14
CA GLU A 133 -10.67 -1.78 -20.49
C GLU A 133 -9.16 -1.49 -20.36
N TYR A 134 -8.51 -2.03 -19.33
CA TYR A 134 -7.05 -1.92 -19.16
C TYR A 134 -6.27 -2.55 -20.31
N LYS A 135 -6.66 -3.75 -20.76
CA LYS A 135 -6.01 -4.43 -21.89
C LYS A 135 -6.17 -3.64 -23.19
N GLU A 136 -7.39 -3.17 -23.48
CA GLU A 136 -7.67 -2.36 -24.67
C GLU A 136 -6.85 -1.05 -24.69
N GLY A 137 -6.68 -0.40 -23.53
CA GLY A 137 -5.82 0.78 -23.39
C GLY A 137 -4.31 0.49 -23.46
N PHE A 138 -3.87 -0.70 -23.03
CA PHE A 138 -2.47 -1.13 -23.16
C PHE A 138 -2.11 -1.42 -24.63
N GLU A 139 -2.97 -2.12 -25.35
CA GLU A 139 -2.80 -2.44 -26.77
C GLU A 139 -2.81 -1.17 -27.65
N SER A 140 -3.46 -0.09 -27.22
CA SER A 140 -3.54 1.18 -27.96
C SER A 140 -2.32 2.11 -27.82
N ARG A 141 -1.28 1.73 -27.05
CA ARG A 141 -0.05 2.53 -26.77
C ARG A 141 -0.25 3.86 -26.03
N TYR A 142 -1.43 4.16 -25.51
CA TYR A 142 -1.69 5.35 -24.68
C TYR A 142 -2.12 4.93 -23.27
N ILE A 143 -1.15 4.69 -22.38
CA ILE A 143 -1.40 4.70 -20.94
C ILE A 143 -0.83 6.01 -20.41
N GLU A 144 -1.64 7.06 -20.48
CA GLU A 144 -1.30 8.39 -19.96
C GLU A 144 -1.37 8.44 -18.43
N TYR A 145 -2.04 7.46 -17.81
CA TYR A 145 -2.23 7.39 -16.36
C TYR A 145 -2.01 5.97 -15.81
N PRO A 146 -1.20 5.81 -14.74
CA PRO A 146 -1.07 4.52 -14.05
C PRO A 146 -2.43 4.14 -13.46
N THR A 147 -3.07 3.13 -14.05
CA THR A 147 -4.30 2.57 -13.51
C THR A 147 -4.00 1.78 -12.24
N GLN A 148 -5.04 1.54 -11.43
CA GLN A 148 -4.96 0.71 -10.24
C GLN A 148 -4.46 -0.72 -10.53
N LEU A 149 -4.51 -1.13 -11.82
CA LEU A 149 -4.16 -2.45 -12.33
C LEU A 149 -2.75 -2.53 -12.92
N CYS A 150 -2.01 -1.42 -13.08
CA CYS A 150 -0.67 -1.42 -13.66
C CYS A 150 0.31 -2.34 -12.90
N ASN A 151 0.17 -2.43 -11.58
CA ASN A 151 0.99 -3.32 -10.75
C ASN A 151 0.59 -4.80 -10.86
N CYS A 152 -0.61 -5.11 -11.39
CA CYS A 152 -1.14 -6.47 -11.57
C CYS A 152 -0.91 -7.02 -12.99
N TYR A 153 -0.10 -6.37 -13.83
CA TYR A 153 0.08 -6.76 -15.23
C TYR A 153 0.36 -8.26 -15.40
N LEU A 154 1.24 -8.84 -14.58
CA LEU A 154 1.58 -10.26 -14.65
C LEU A 154 0.37 -11.17 -14.40
N ILE A 155 -0.46 -10.85 -13.41
CA ILE A 155 -1.68 -11.61 -13.07
C ILE A 155 -2.75 -11.46 -14.16
N ILE A 156 -2.93 -10.24 -14.67
CA ILE A 156 -3.85 -9.96 -15.77
C ILE A 156 -3.40 -10.70 -17.03
N SER A 157 -2.10 -10.75 -17.31
CA SER A 157 -1.56 -11.47 -18.46
C SER A 157 -1.71 -12.99 -18.34
N SER A 158 -1.63 -13.56 -17.13
CA SER A 158 -1.73 -15.01 -16.90
C SER A 158 -3.17 -15.53 -16.80
N SER A 159 -4.14 -14.68 -16.45
CA SER A 159 -5.55 -15.09 -16.26
C SER A 159 -6.31 -15.30 -17.59
N PHE A 160 -5.71 -14.96 -18.71
CA PHE A 160 -6.33 -14.97 -20.05
C PHE A 160 -5.58 -15.88 -21.04
N PHE A 161 -4.73 -16.81 -20.55
CA PHE A 161 -4.13 -17.90 -21.30
C PHE A 161 -4.66 -19.25 -20.83
#